data_AF-A0A8T3PJQ6-F1
#
_entry.id   AF-A0A8T3PJQ6-F1
#
_cell.length_a   1.000
_cell.length_b   1.000
_cell.length_c   1.000
_cell.angle_alpha   90.00
_cell.angle_beta   90.00
_cell.angle_gamma   90.00
#
_symmetry.space_group_name_H-M   'P 1'
#
loop_
_entity.id
_entity.type
_entity.pdbx_description
1 polymer ?
#
loop_
_entity_poly.entity_id
_entity_poly.type
_entity_poly.pdbx_seq_one_letter_code
_entity_poly.pdbx_strand_id
1 'polypeptide(L)'
;MLIPFGPGDYLALSPTELAHARDRAREILGAGWAGDRAAAATTQSPDPLLTAEQISEATGVQAAWFLEQARRGEIPHVRLGKYRRFVLGEVVESARFRERAK
;
A
#
# COMPACT_ATOMS: atom_id res chain seq x y z
N MET A 1 5.79 23.96 -0.68
CA MET A 1 5.45 22.55 -1.01
C MET A 1 4.41 22.07 -0.01
N LEU A 2 3.43 21.28 -0.46
CA LEU A 2 2.41 20.67 0.41
C LEU A 2 2.80 19.23 0.73
N ILE A 3 2.75 18.86 2.00
CA ILE A 3 3.08 17.52 2.49
C ILE A 3 1.84 16.97 3.19
N PRO A 4 1.31 15.79 2.79
CA PRO A 4 0.18 15.19 3.48
C PRO A 4 0.59 14.80 4.91
N PHE A 5 -0.22 15.16 5.90
CA PHE A 5 0.03 14.90 7.32
C PHE A 5 -1.10 14.11 8.01
N GLY A 6 -2.16 13.77 7.26
CA GLY A 6 -3.30 12.98 7.71
C GLY A 6 -4.34 12.84 6.60
N PRO A 7 -5.44 12.10 6.82
CA PRO A 7 -6.51 11.99 5.83
C PRO A 7 -7.15 13.36 5.55
N GLY A 8 -6.78 13.98 4.42
CA GLY A 8 -7.29 15.29 4.00
C GLY A 8 -6.51 16.51 4.50
N ASP A 9 -5.51 16.31 5.37
CA ASP A 9 -4.72 17.39 5.96
C ASP A 9 -3.37 17.56 5.27
N TYR A 10 -2.99 18.81 5.01
CA TYR A 10 -1.74 19.17 4.35
C TYR A 10 -0.96 20.17 5.18
N LEU A 11 0.32 19.87 5.39
CA LEU A 11 1.29 20.79 5.93
C LEU A 11 1.93 21.58 4.78
N ALA A 12 1.76 22.89 4.79
CA ALA A 12 2.44 23.78 3.85
C ALA A 12 3.78 24.20 4.44
N LEU A 13 4.88 23.85 3.76
CA LEU A 13 6.23 24.29 4.12
C LEU A 13 6.89 24.99 2.94
N SER A 14 7.59 26.09 3.21
CA SER A 14 8.58 26.61 2.28
C SER A 14 9.74 25.63 2.10
N PRO A 15 10.53 25.74 1.02
CA PRO A 15 11.71 24.90 0.82
C PRO A 15 12.70 24.96 2.00
N THR A 16 12.87 26.13 2.60
CA THR A 16 13.79 26.34 3.73
C THR A 16 13.25 25.71 5.01
N GLU A 17 11.96 25.88 5.31
CA GLU A 17 11.34 25.22 6.47
C GLU A 17 11.38 23.70 6.35
N LEU A 18 11.21 23.17 5.14
CA LEU A 18 11.37 21.75 4.88
C LEU A 18 12.82 21.27 5.14
N ALA A 19 13.82 22.05 4.73
CA ALA A 19 15.22 21.73 5.00
C ALA A 19 15.50 21.68 6.51
N HIS A 20 15.08 22.72 7.25
CA HIS A 20 15.21 22.76 8.71
C HIS A 20 14.46 21.62 9.40
N ALA A 21 13.25 21.30 8.95
CA ALA A 21 12.48 20.18 9.49
C ALA A 21 13.21 18.84 9.27
N ARG A 22 13.85 18.64 8.11
CA ARG A 22 14.65 17.44 7.83
C ARG A 22 15.89 17.35 8.71
N ASP A 23 16.56 18.45 8.97
CA ASP A 23 17.74 18.48 9.84
C ASP A 23 17.36 18.22 11.30
N ARG A 24 16.28 18.86 11.78
CA ARG A 24 15.69 18.57 13.11
C ARG A 24 15.27 17.12 13.25
N ALA A 25 14.68 16.53 12.21
CA ALA A 25 14.34 15.12 12.23
C ALA A 25 15.58 14.22 12.38
N ARG A 26 16.66 14.51 11.66
CA ARG A 26 17.93 13.77 11.79
C ARG A 26 18.52 13.86 13.19
N GLU A 27 18.42 15.03 13.84
CA GLU A 27 18.85 15.21 15.24
C GLU A 27 18.01 14.42 16.22
N ILE A 28 16.67 14.53 16.12
CA ILE A 28 15.74 13.92 17.08
C ILE A 28 15.78 12.39 16.99
N LEU A 29 15.93 11.85 15.78
CA LEU A 29 15.67 10.44 15.50
C LEU A 29 16.96 9.65 15.25
N GLY A 30 18.10 10.36 15.14
CA GLY A 30 19.41 9.77 14.92
C GLY A 30 19.54 9.00 13.59
N ALA A 31 20.64 8.25 13.44
CA ALA A 31 20.91 7.41 12.27
C ALA A 31 19.95 6.21 12.12
N GLY A 32 19.20 5.87 13.17
CA GLY A 32 18.32 4.70 13.22
C GLY A 32 17.08 4.80 12.33
N TRP A 33 16.52 6.00 12.14
CA TRP A 33 15.30 6.19 11.31
C TRP A 33 15.51 5.75 9.86
N ALA A 34 16.68 6.02 9.28
CA ALA A 34 16.96 5.64 7.90
C ALA A 34 16.95 4.12 7.72
N GLY A 35 17.37 3.38 8.75
CA GLY A 35 17.33 1.93 8.81
C GLY A 35 15.91 1.38 8.84
N ASP A 36 15.03 1.93 9.69
CA ASP A 36 13.64 1.49 9.80
C ASP A 36 12.83 1.77 8.53
N ARG A 37 13.08 2.90 7.86
CA ARG A 37 12.39 3.23 6.60
C ARG A 37 12.91 2.40 5.43
N ALA A 38 14.23 2.12 5.40
CA ALA A 38 14.81 1.20 4.43
C ALA A 38 14.29 -0.23 4.66
N ALA A 39 14.21 -0.68 5.92
CA ALA A 39 13.63 -1.98 6.30
C ALA A 39 12.14 -2.09 5.95
N ALA A 40 11.36 -1.03 6.16
CA ALA A 40 9.99 -0.95 5.70
C ALA A 40 9.88 -0.99 4.16
N ALA A 41 10.86 -0.43 3.44
CA ALA A 41 10.95 -0.53 1.99
C ALA A 41 11.43 -1.92 1.50
N THR A 42 12.29 -2.64 2.24
CA THR A 42 12.71 -4.01 1.88
C THR A 42 11.67 -5.08 2.20
N THR A 43 10.65 -4.77 3.00
CA THR A 43 9.49 -5.66 3.17
C THR A 43 8.65 -5.73 1.87
N GLN A 44 8.87 -4.80 0.93
CA GLN A 44 8.38 -4.91 -0.44
C GLN A 44 9.29 -5.81 -1.29
N SER A 45 9.51 -7.05 -0.88
CA SER A 45 9.62 -8.08 -1.92
C SER A 45 8.28 -8.03 -2.66
N PRO A 46 8.25 -7.93 -4.01
CA PRO A 46 6.98 -7.92 -4.71
C PRO A 46 6.26 -9.22 -4.37
N ASP A 47 5.19 -9.10 -3.59
CA ASP A 47 4.35 -10.23 -3.22
C ASP A 47 3.99 -11.00 -4.50
N PRO A 48 4.04 -12.34 -4.48
CA PRO A 48 3.84 -13.14 -5.67
C PRO A 48 2.47 -12.84 -6.29
N LEU A 49 2.45 -12.71 -7.63
CA LEU A 49 1.23 -12.55 -8.39
C LEU A 49 0.45 -13.87 -8.44
N LEU A 50 -0.65 -13.94 -7.69
CA LEU A 50 -1.51 -15.11 -7.57
C LEU A 50 -2.55 -15.16 -8.67
N THR A 51 -2.90 -16.38 -9.12
CA THR A 51 -4.12 -16.64 -9.89
C THR A 51 -5.36 -16.56 -9.00
N ALA A 52 -6.55 -16.62 -9.60
CA ALA A 52 -7.81 -16.63 -8.85
C ALA A 52 -7.92 -17.89 -7.96
N GLU A 53 -7.38 -19.02 -8.42
CA GLU A 53 -7.34 -20.29 -7.70
C GLU A 53 -6.35 -20.22 -6.53
N GLN A 54 -5.17 -19.65 -6.75
CA GLN A 54 -4.15 -19.53 -5.70
C GLN A 54 -4.58 -18.57 -4.57
N ILE A 55 -5.16 -17.42 -4.90
CA ILE A 55 -5.69 -16.52 -3.87
C ILE A 55 -6.93 -17.10 -3.19
N SER A 56 -7.70 -17.93 -3.90
CA SER A 56 -8.82 -18.67 -3.33
C SER A 56 -8.35 -19.66 -2.26
N GLU A 57 -7.31 -20.43 -2.56
CA GLU A 57 -6.67 -21.34 -1.60
C GLU A 57 -6.10 -20.58 -0.40
N ALA A 58 -5.44 -19.44 -0.64
CA ALA A 58 -4.83 -18.64 0.43
C ALA A 58 -5.85 -17.98 1.37
N THR A 59 -7.05 -17.67 0.88
CA THR A 59 -8.06 -16.88 1.65
C THR A 59 -9.29 -17.68 2.05
N GLY A 60 -9.51 -18.86 1.46
CA GLY A 60 -10.75 -19.63 1.58
C GLY A 60 -11.95 -19.05 0.83
N VAL A 61 -11.78 -17.93 0.12
CA VAL A 61 -12.84 -17.28 -0.67
C VAL A 61 -12.86 -17.86 -2.08
N GLN A 62 -14.02 -18.05 -2.69
CA GLN A 62 -14.11 -18.69 -4.02
C GLN A 62 -13.44 -17.86 -5.13
N ALA A 63 -12.69 -18.53 -6.03
CA ALA A 63 -12.01 -17.90 -7.16
C ALA A 63 -12.94 -17.03 -8.04
N ALA A 64 -14.17 -17.48 -8.27
CA ALA A 64 -15.18 -16.75 -9.05
C ALA A 64 -15.52 -15.38 -8.44
N TRP A 65 -15.51 -15.27 -7.10
CA TRP A 65 -15.73 -14.01 -6.42
C TRP A 65 -14.62 -13.02 -6.75
N PHE A 66 -13.34 -13.42 -6.66
CA PHE A 66 -12.21 -12.53 -7.00
C PHE A 66 -12.26 -12.02 -8.43
N LEU A 67 -12.60 -12.89 -9.39
CA LEU A 67 -12.74 -12.49 -10.78
C LEU A 67 -13.87 -11.48 -10.99
N GLU A 68 -15.01 -11.68 -10.33
CA GLU A 68 -16.15 -10.76 -10.42
C GLU A 68 -15.84 -9.42 -9.75
N GLN A 69 -15.24 -9.41 -8.56
CA GLN A 69 -14.82 -8.18 -7.89
C GLN A 69 -13.78 -7.41 -8.72
N ALA A 70 -12.81 -8.11 -9.31
CA ALA A 70 -11.83 -7.50 -10.20
C ALA A 70 -12.48 -6.93 -11.47
N ARG A 71 -13.51 -7.61 -12.00
CA ARG A 71 -14.29 -7.11 -13.15
C ARG A 71 -15.04 -5.82 -12.83
N ARG A 72 -15.54 -5.70 -11.60
CA ARG A 72 -16.22 -4.50 -11.08
C ARG A 72 -15.25 -3.38 -10.66
N GLY A 73 -13.94 -3.64 -10.63
CA GLY A 73 -12.94 -2.69 -10.14
C GLY A 73 -12.99 -2.50 -8.62
N GLU A 74 -13.56 -3.47 -7.91
CA GLU A 74 -13.82 -3.39 -6.46
C GLU A 74 -12.65 -3.85 -5.59
N ILE A 75 -11.68 -4.55 -6.20
CA ILE A 75 -10.43 -4.99 -5.56
C ILE A 75 -9.22 -4.70 -6.48
N PRO A 76 -8.03 -4.45 -5.89
CA PRO A 76 -6.78 -4.34 -6.64
C PRO A 76 -6.50 -5.61 -7.44
N HIS A 77 -6.03 -5.44 -8.67
CA HIS A 77 -5.60 -6.54 -9.52
C HIS A 77 -4.66 -6.05 -10.63
N VAL A 78 -3.81 -6.95 -11.10
CA VAL A 78 -2.93 -6.73 -12.25
C VAL A 78 -3.50 -7.47 -13.46
N ARG A 79 -3.68 -6.76 -14.59
CA ARG A 79 -4.15 -7.34 -15.84
C ARG A 79 -2.96 -7.68 -16.73
N LEU A 80 -2.82 -8.96 -17.09
CA LEU A 80 -1.81 -9.47 -18.03
C LEU A 80 -2.54 -10.04 -19.24
N GLY A 81 -2.92 -9.15 -20.17
CA GLY A 81 -3.77 -9.49 -21.31
C GLY A 81 -5.17 -9.94 -20.89
N LYS A 82 -5.51 -11.22 -21.12
CA LYS A 82 -6.78 -11.82 -20.68
C LYS A 82 -6.75 -12.29 -19.22
N TYR A 83 -5.55 -12.41 -18.62
CA TYR A 83 -5.40 -12.92 -17.27
C TYR A 83 -5.51 -11.80 -16.25
N ARG A 84 -6.08 -12.13 -15.09
CA ARG A 84 -6.07 -11.29 -13.90
C ARG A 84 -5.20 -11.96 -12.84
N ARG A 85 -4.40 -11.15 -12.17
CA ARG A 85 -3.50 -11.57 -11.09
C ARG A 85 -3.72 -10.70 -9.87
N PHE A 86 -3.45 -11.28 -8.71
CA PHE A 86 -3.73 -10.67 -7.43
C PHE A 86 -2.49 -10.66 -6.57
N VAL A 87 -2.29 -9.57 -5.86
CA VAL A 87 -1.37 -9.49 -4.74
C VAL A 87 -2.19 -9.68 -3.47
N LEU A 88 -1.88 -10.71 -2.69
CA LEU A 88 -2.68 -11.06 -1.51
C LEU A 88 -2.77 -9.89 -0.52
N GLY A 89 -1.62 -9.26 -0.21
CA GLY A 89 -1.54 -8.11 0.70
C GLY A 89 -2.46 -6.97 0.26
N GLU A 90 -2.36 -6.53 -1.00
CA GLU A 90 -3.17 -5.43 -1.55
C GLU A 90 -4.68 -5.74 -1.48
N VAL A 91 -5.08 -6.98 -1.80
CA VAL A 91 -6.49 -7.37 -1.76
C VAL A 91 -7.03 -7.33 -0.32
N VAL A 92 -6.30 -7.87 0.65
CA VAL A 92 -6.69 -7.85 2.07
C VAL A 92 -6.72 -6.42 2.62
N GLU A 93 -5.74 -5.59 2.26
CA GLU A 93 -5.71 -4.18 2.67
C GLU A 93 -6.89 -3.40 2.11
N SER A 94 -7.24 -3.61 0.85
CA SER A 94 -8.40 -2.96 0.22
C SER A 94 -9.71 -3.34 0.92
N ALA A 95 -9.87 -4.59 1.34
CA ALA A 95 -11.04 -5.05 2.08
C ALA A 95 -11.14 -4.35 3.44
N ARG A 96 -10.03 -4.28 4.19
CA ARG A 96 -9.96 -3.56 5.48
C ARG A 96 -10.23 -2.07 5.35
N PHE A 97 -9.77 -1.44 4.27
CA PHE A 97 -10.04 -0.02 4.01
C PHE A 97 -11.53 0.22 3.78
N ARG A 98 -12.21 -0.66 3.05
CA ARG A 98 -13.65 -0.58 2.78
C ARG A 98 -14.51 -0.79 4.04
N GLU A 99 -14.05 -1.59 5.00
CA GLU A 99 -14.74 -1.75 6.29
C GLU A 99 -14.67 -0.47 7.14
N ARG A 100 -13.52 0.22 7.14
CA ARG A 100 -13.33 1.46 7.92
C ARG A 100 -14.02 2.69 7.33
N ALA A 101 -14.42 2.64 6.06
CA ALA A 101 -15.08 3.73 5.35
C ALA A 101 -16.63 3.64 5.43
N LYS A 102 -17.17 2.63 6.12
CA LYS A 102 -18.59 2.51 6.45
C LYS A 102 -18.85 3.01 7.86
#